data_AF-A0A8H7AL73-F1
#
_entry.id   AF-A0A8H7AL73-F1
#
_cell.length_a   1.000
_cell.length_b   1.000
_cell.length_c   1.000
_cell.angle_alpha   90.00
_cell.angle_beta   90.00
_cell.angle_gamma   90.00
#
_symmetry.space_group_name_H-M   'P 1'
#
loop_
_entity.id
_entity.type
_entity.pdbx_description
1 polymer ?
#
loop_
_entity_poly.entity_id
_entity_poly.type
_entity_poly.pdbx_seq_one_letter_code
_entity_poly.pdbx_strand_id
1 'polypeptide(L)'
;MIIDPTALVKASSSVAPIPTVIPGPENVYQKAGDVGNRTLWAVCVIMALSSIAFYVMAFRVPVQKRLFHILTAFITTFAFLSYFAMATGDGIAYNKAKVVEQNKHVPDIVHYVYREVYYARYIDWSLTTPLLLLDLALLAGLGGANILVAIVADVIMILTGLFAAFGDNDGQKWGWYAFACIAYLVVVYQLAFNGRAAAAGKDGKTKAFFGAIAGFTLLLWTIYPIIWGVADGARVASVDAEIIAYAVLDVLAKPVFGFWLLFTHDSMASTSPSVEGFWAHGFGGEGQGAIRVGED
;
A
#
# COMPACT_ATOMS: atom_id res chain seq x y z
N MET A 1 94.66 -13.63 -15.73
CA MET A 1 93.53 -12.93 -16.40
C MET A 1 92.68 -12.35 -15.28
N ILE A 2 93.00 -11.18 -14.73
CA ILE A 2 92.65 -9.80 -15.17
C ILE A 2 91.13 -9.56 -15.20
N ILE A 3 90.64 -8.96 -14.09
CA ILE A 3 89.56 -7.96 -13.87
C ILE A 3 88.14 -8.20 -14.41
N ASP A 4 87.14 -8.27 -13.49
CA ASP A 4 86.14 -7.18 -13.32
C ASP A 4 85.41 -7.26 -11.94
N PRO A 5 85.58 -6.26 -11.04
CA PRO A 5 84.92 -6.17 -9.74
C PRO A 5 83.62 -5.33 -9.71
N THR A 6 82.91 -5.13 -10.83
CA THR A 6 81.71 -4.28 -10.85
C THR A 6 80.56 -4.78 -11.73
N ALA A 7 79.84 -5.82 -11.27
CA ALA A 7 78.51 -6.15 -11.80
C ALA A 7 77.46 -6.17 -10.69
N LEU A 8 77.42 -5.10 -9.88
CA LEU A 8 76.22 -4.71 -9.16
C LEU A 8 75.32 -3.92 -10.12
N VAL A 9 74.45 -4.61 -10.86
CA VAL A 9 73.24 -3.97 -11.38
C VAL A 9 72.04 -4.78 -10.89
N LYS A 10 71.68 -4.51 -9.65
CA LYS A 10 70.36 -4.83 -9.12
C LYS A 10 69.40 -3.80 -9.72
N ALA A 11 68.87 -4.07 -10.91
CA ALA A 11 67.76 -3.29 -11.45
C ALA A 11 66.49 -3.65 -10.67
N SER A 12 66.34 -3.06 -9.48
CA SER A 12 65.03 -2.90 -8.87
C SER A 12 64.37 -1.75 -9.61
N SER A 13 63.44 -2.05 -10.51
CA SER A 13 62.44 -1.06 -10.89
C SER A 13 61.65 -0.74 -9.63
N SER A 14 62.08 0.32 -8.94
CA SER A 14 61.41 0.94 -7.80
C SER A 14 60.17 1.70 -8.27
N VAL A 15 59.29 1.02 -9.00
CA VAL A 15 57.90 1.43 -9.04
C VAL A 15 57.27 0.58 -7.97
N ALA A 16 57.04 1.17 -6.79
CA ALA A 16 56.15 0.58 -5.81
C ALA A 16 54.88 0.15 -6.56
N PRO A 17 54.28 -1.03 -6.28
CA PRO A 17 53.00 -1.37 -6.88
C PRO A 17 52.08 -0.19 -6.61
N ILE A 18 51.67 0.52 -7.67
CA ILE A 18 50.55 1.46 -7.55
C ILE A 18 49.45 0.58 -6.95
N PRO A 19 48.84 0.95 -5.82
CA PRO A 19 47.70 0.22 -5.32
C PRO A 19 46.70 0.22 -6.46
N THR A 20 46.57 -0.91 -7.15
CA THR A 20 45.43 -1.12 -8.04
C THR A 20 44.26 -1.21 -7.08
N VAL A 21 43.67 -0.06 -6.75
CA VAL A 21 42.30 -0.02 -6.29
C VAL A 21 41.53 -0.55 -7.48
N ILE A 22 41.39 -1.87 -7.58
CA ILE A 22 40.35 -2.49 -8.39
C ILE A 22 39.09 -1.98 -7.71
N PRO A 23 38.33 -1.05 -8.31
CA PRO A 23 37.07 -0.65 -7.73
C PRO A 23 36.21 -1.91 -7.85
N GLY A 24 36.19 -2.72 -6.79
CA GLY A 24 35.14 -3.71 -6.63
C GLY A 24 33.82 -2.94 -6.64
N PRO A 25 32.72 -3.54 -7.13
CA PRO A 25 31.44 -2.85 -7.17
C PRO A 25 31.11 -2.37 -5.75
N GLU A 26 31.12 -1.06 -5.55
CA GLU A 26 30.79 -0.47 -4.25
C GLU A 26 29.31 -0.77 -3.97
N ASN A 27 29.05 -1.49 -2.89
CA ASN A 27 27.69 -1.83 -2.48
C ASN A 27 27.12 -0.64 -1.72
N VAL A 28 26.19 0.08 -2.35
CA VAL A 28 25.52 1.23 -1.73
C VAL A 28 24.21 0.78 -1.10
N TYR A 29 24.04 1.03 0.20
CA TYR A 29 22.81 0.72 0.92
C TYR A 29 21.97 1.98 1.10
N GLN A 30 20.77 1.99 0.51
CA GLN A 30 19.78 3.05 0.70
C GLN A 30 18.81 2.59 1.79
N LYS A 31 18.91 3.21 2.97
CA LYS A 31 18.11 2.91 4.15
C LYS A 31 17.31 4.12 4.61
N ALA A 32 16.29 3.89 5.43
CA ALA A 32 15.62 4.97 6.14
C ALA A 32 16.57 5.66 7.13
N GLY A 33 16.51 6.98 7.16
CA GLY A 33 17.15 7.82 8.16
C GLY A 33 16.25 8.05 9.37
N ASP A 34 16.71 8.90 10.29
CA ASP A 34 15.99 9.20 11.53
C ASP A 34 14.59 9.77 11.30
N VAL A 35 14.41 10.55 10.23
CA VAL A 35 13.13 11.18 9.91
C VAL A 35 12.11 10.14 9.46
N GLY A 36 12.51 9.20 8.58
CA GLY A 36 11.65 8.08 8.16
C GLY A 36 11.25 7.22 9.36
N ASN A 37 12.22 6.85 10.19
CA ASN A 37 11.96 6.03 11.38
C ASN A 37 11.02 6.71 12.39
N ARG A 38 11.20 8.01 12.66
CA ARG A 38 10.27 8.78 13.53
C ARG A 38 8.87 8.85 12.93
N THR A 39 8.77 8.99 11.61
CA THR A 39 7.48 9.03 10.91
C THR A 39 6.74 7.70 11.04
N LEU A 40 7.42 6.57 10.91
CA LEU A 40 6.82 5.24 11.10
C LEU A 40 6.22 5.09 12.50
N TRP A 41 6.96 5.48 13.54
CA TRP A 41 6.46 5.47 14.92
C TRP A 41 5.28 6.42 15.14
N ALA A 42 5.34 7.64 14.60
CA ALA A 42 4.26 8.60 14.72
C ALA A 42 2.95 8.06 14.12
N VAL A 43 3.02 7.49 12.91
CA VAL A 43 1.83 6.90 12.27
C VAL A 43 1.36 5.63 12.98
N CYS A 44 2.27 4.80 13.50
CA CYS A 44 1.92 3.64 14.34
C CYS A 44 1.01 4.06 15.51
N VAL A 45 1.37 5.14 16.23
CA VAL A 45 0.56 5.67 17.33
C VAL A 45 -0.79 6.21 16.83
N ILE A 46 -0.82 6.95 15.72
CA ILE A 46 -2.06 7.47 15.14
C ILE A 46 -3.02 6.32 14.79
N MET A 47 -2.52 5.25 14.16
CA MET A 47 -3.32 4.09 13.77
C MET A 47 -3.85 3.35 15.01
N ALA A 48 -3.02 3.18 16.05
CA ALA A 48 -3.43 2.55 17.30
C ALA A 48 -4.56 3.33 18.00
N LEU A 49 -4.40 4.65 18.15
CA LEU A 49 -5.42 5.50 18.77
C LEU A 49 -6.72 5.52 17.96
N SER A 50 -6.61 5.53 16.63
CA SER A 50 -7.78 5.50 15.73
C SER A 50 -8.52 4.16 15.83
N SER A 51 -7.78 3.03 15.87
CA SER A 51 -8.36 1.70 16.07
C SER A 51 -9.13 1.61 17.39
N ILE A 52 -8.54 2.06 18.50
CA ILE A 52 -9.22 2.12 19.80
C ILE A 52 -10.49 2.96 19.71
N ALA A 53 -10.42 4.15 19.09
CA ALA A 53 -11.58 5.02 18.92
C ALA A 53 -12.71 4.33 18.13
N PHE A 54 -12.38 3.66 17.02
CA PHE A 54 -13.38 2.96 16.20
C PHE A 54 -13.99 1.75 16.91
N TYR A 55 -13.21 0.98 17.68
CA TYR A 55 -13.76 -0.07 18.52
C TYR A 55 -14.71 0.49 19.59
N VAL A 56 -14.35 1.59 20.25
CA VAL A 56 -15.23 2.26 21.22
C VAL A 56 -16.52 2.75 20.56
N MET A 57 -16.45 3.32 19.35
CA MET A 57 -17.63 3.71 18.58
C MET A 57 -18.49 2.48 18.22
N ALA A 58 -17.88 1.38 17.78
CA ALA A 58 -18.57 0.13 17.48
C ALA A 58 -19.36 -0.40 18.69
N PHE A 59 -18.77 -0.37 19.89
CA PHE A 59 -19.45 -0.82 21.10
C PHE A 59 -20.65 0.04 21.50
N ARG A 60 -20.67 1.31 21.09
CA ARG A 60 -21.75 2.26 21.41
C ARG A 60 -22.95 2.18 20.48
N VAL A 61 -22.84 1.51 19.34
CA VAL A 61 -23.96 1.32 18.41
C VAL A 61 -24.57 -0.09 18.54
N PRO A 62 -25.87 -0.29 18.23
CA PRO A 62 -26.49 -1.61 18.19
C PRO A 62 -25.81 -2.55 17.18
N VAL A 63 -25.85 -3.86 17.43
CA VAL A 63 -25.15 -4.89 16.62
C VAL A 63 -25.43 -4.77 15.13
N GLN A 64 -26.67 -4.43 14.76
CA GLN A 64 -27.13 -4.29 13.38
C GLN A 64 -26.40 -3.18 12.60
N LYS A 65 -25.92 -2.14 13.31
CA LYS A 65 -25.24 -0.97 12.72
C LYS A 65 -23.72 -1.02 12.85
N ARG A 66 -23.18 -2.11 13.40
CA ARG A 66 -21.73 -2.23 13.70
C ARG A 66 -20.85 -2.54 12.50
N LEU A 67 -21.40 -2.98 11.37
CA LEU A 67 -20.59 -3.49 10.27
C LEU A 67 -19.53 -2.49 9.79
N PHE A 68 -19.93 -1.28 9.41
CA PHE A 68 -19.00 -0.22 8.99
C PHE A 68 -17.97 0.11 10.08
N HIS A 69 -18.39 0.15 11.34
CA HIS A 69 -17.50 0.40 12.47
C HIS A 69 -16.44 -0.69 12.64
N ILE A 70 -16.83 -1.96 12.51
CA ILE A 70 -15.94 -3.11 12.63
C ILE A 70 -14.96 -3.14 11.46
N LEU A 71 -15.43 -2.92 10.22
CA LEU A 71 -14.58 -2.86 9.03
C LEU A 71 -13.53 -1.74 9.18
N THR A 72 -13.96 -0.53 9.54
CA THR A 72 -13.07 0.61 9.76
C THR A 72 -12.08 0.39 10.92
N ALA A 73 -12.50 -0.29 12.00
CA ALA A 73 -11.61 -0.67 13.10
C ALA A 73 -10.55 -1.69 12.66
N PHE A 74 -10.92 -2.70 11.84
CA PHE A 74 -9.95 -3.64 11.30
C PHE A 74 -8.96 -2.97 10.35
N ILE A 75 -9.41 -2.03 9.52
CA ILE A 75 -8.52 -1.26 8.63
C ILE A 75 -7.39 -0.60 9.43
N THR A 76 -7.71 0.12 10.49
CA THR A 76 -6.70 0.80 11.31
C THR A 76 -5.90 -0.14 12.21
N THR A 77 -6.45 -1.31 12.56
CA THR A 77 -5.72 -2.33 13.33
C THR A 77 -4.65 -3.01 12.49
N PHE A 78 -4.94 -3.43 11.26
CA PHE A 78 -3.93 -3.95 10.35
C PHE A 78 -2.84 -2.91 10.04
N ALA A 79 -3.24 -1.65 9.83
CA ALA A 79 -2.31 -0.57 9.63
C ALA A 79 -1.40 -0.36 10.86
N PHE A 80 -1.96 -0.35 12.08
CA PHE A 80 -1.18 -0.28 13.31
C PHE A 80 -0.11 -1.38 13.38
N LEU A 81 -0.50 -2.64 13.14
CA LEU A 81 0.42 -3.78 13.20
C LEU A 81 1.51 -3.68 12.13
N SER A 82 1.17 -3.25 10.92
CA SER A 82 2.14 -3.06 9.84
C SER A 82 3.10 -1.92 10.12
N TYR A 83 2.62 -0.75 10.57
CA TYR A 83 3.49 0.37 10.95
C TYR A 83 4.38 0.01 12.14
N PHE A 84 3.90 -0.80 13.09
CA PHE A 84 4.73 -1.34 14.16
C PHE A 84 5.85 -2.23 13.60
N ALA A 85 5.52 -3.20 12.73
CA ALA A 85 6.50 -4.08 12.11
C ALA A 85 7.54 -3.34 11.24
N MET A 86 7.12 -2.29 10.53
CA MET A 86 8.03 -1.43 9.77
C MET A 86 8.92 -0.60 10.70
N ALA A 87 8.40 -0.09 11.81
CA ALA A 87 9.15 0.72 12.76
C ALA A 87 10.15 -0.11 13.61
N THR A 88 9.87 -1.40 13.85
CA THR A 88 10.79 -2.34 14.52
C THR A 88 11.82 -2.97 13.57
N GLY A 89 11.54 -2.96 12.27
CA GLY A 89 12.42 -3.50 11.23
C GLY A 89 12.04 -4.90 10.72
N ASP A 90 10.98 -5.52 11.25
CA ASP A 90 10.52 -6.87 10.89
C ASP A 90 9.86 -6.94 9.50
N GLY A 91 9.48 -5.79 8.94
CA GLY A 91 8.74 -5.66 7.68
C GLY A 91 9.54 -5.16 6.47
N ILE A 92 10.87 -5.27 6.52
CA ILE A 92 11.79 -4.62 5.57
C ILE A 92 12.67 -5.68 4.88
N ALA A 93 12.85 -5.58 3.56
CA ALA A 93 13.81 -6.36 2.81
C ALA A 93 14.59 -5.47 1.83
N TYR A 94 15.71 -5.96 1.29
CA TYR A 94 16.50 -5.20 0.32
C TYR A 94 16.21 -5.65 -1.11
N ASN A 95 15.85 -4.72 -2.00
CA ASN A 95 15.86 -4.95 -3.44
C ASN A 95 17.19 -4.47 -4.05
N LYS A 96 17.86 -5.38 -4.76
CA LYS A 96 19.15 -5.15 -5.42
C LYS A 96 18.92 -4.60 -6.83
N ALA A 97 19.44 -3.43 -7.13
CA ALA A 97 19.52 -2.90 -8.49
C ALA A 97 20.96 -2.78 -8.96
N LYS A 98 21.18 -3.03 -10.24
CA LYS A 98 22.44 -2.78 -10.94
C LYS A 98 22.37 -1.40 -11.58
N VAL A 99 23.22 -0.48 -11.12
CA VAL A 99 23.38 0.85 -11.73
C VAL A 99 24.66 0.83 -12.55
N VAL A 100 24.56 1.21 -13.82
CA VAL A 100 25.70 1.29 -14.74
C VAL A 100 25.98 2.77 -14.96
N GLU A 101 27.12 3.23 -14.46
CA GLU A 101 27.60 4.59 -14.71
C GLU A 101 28.35 4.61 -16.04
N GLN A 102 27.68 5.12 -17.06
CA GLN A 102 28.24 5.22 -18.40
C GLN A 102 29.26 6.35 -18.47
N ASN A 103 30.50 6.03 -18.84
CA ASN A 103 31.59 6.99 -18.90
C ASN A 103 32.11 7.12 -20.33
N LYS A 104 32.22 8.36 -20.83
CA LYS A 104 32.63 8.61 -22.23
C LYS A 104 34.09 8.29 -22.51
N HIS A 105 34.95 8.32 -21.48
CA HIS A 105 36.41 8.20 -21.62
C HIS A 105 37.03 7.13 -20.70
N VAL A 106 36.21 6.42 -19.93
CA VAL A 106 36.62 5.37 -18.96
C VAL A 106 35.65 4.20 -19.10
N PRO A 107 36.06 2.94 -18.91
CA PRO A 107 35.14 1.81 -18.90
C PRO A 107 33.98 2.04 -17.92
N ASP A 108 32.78 1.61 -18.32
CA ASP A 108 31.58 1.73 -17.49
C ASP A 108 31.79 1.08 -16.11
N ILE A 109 31.40 1.80 -15.06
CA ILE A 109 31.50 1.31 -13.69
C ILE A 109 30.14 0.76 -13.28
N VAL A 110 30.14 -0.45 -12.75
CA VAL A 110 28.93 -1.12 -12.27
C VAL A 110 28.88 -1.03 -10.75
N HIS A 111 27.83 -0.42 -10.23
CA HIS A 111 27.55 -0.36 -8.80
C HIS A 111 26.27 -1.14 -8.48
N TYR A 112 26.25 -1.81 -7.32
CA TYR A 112 25.05 -2.48 -6.83
C TYR A 112 24.42 -1.65 -5.71
N VAL A 113 23.16 -1.28 -5.90
CA VAL A 113 22.39 -0.50 -4.93
C VAL A 113 21.36 -1.40 -4.26
N TYR A 114 21.45 -1.54 -2.95
CA TYR A 114 20.50 -2.25 -2.11
C TYR A 114 19.58 -1.24 -1.45
N ARG A 115 18.33 -1.17 -1.91
CA ARG A 115 17.31 -0.25 -1.37
C ARG A 115 16.36 -1.00 -0.46
N GLU A 116 16.05 -0.45 0.71
CA GLU A 116 15.01 -0.96 1.59
C GLU A 116 13.64 -0.87 0.93
N VAL A 117 12.94 -2.00 0.89
CA VAL A 117 11.56 -2.15 0.45
C VAL A 117 10.76 -2.59 1.66
N TYR A 118 9.76 -1.77 2.01
CA TYR A 118 8.89 -1.97 3.16
C TYR A 118 7.74 -2.91 2.78
N TYR A 119 8.02 -4.21 2.62
CA TYR A 119 7.03 -5.18 2.13
C TYR A 119 5.82 -5.34 3.07
N ALA A 120 5.97 -5.08 4.37
CA ALA A 120 4.86 -5.07 5.32
C ALA A 120 3.74 -4.08 4.92
N ARG A 121 4.07 -3.02 4.18
CA ARG A 121 3.12 -2.09 3.58
C ARG A 121 2.17 -2.76 2.59
N TYR A 122 2.70 -3.64 1.74
CA TYR A 122 1.88 -4.37 0.77
C TYR A 122 1.02 -5.45 1.45
N ILE A 123 1.52 -6.05 2.55
CA ILE A 123 0.70 -6.95 3.37
C ILE A 123 -0.47 -6.16 3.98
N ASP A 124 -0.21 -4.99 4.58
CA ASP A 124 -1.24 -4.09 5.09
C ASP A 124 -2.27 -3.73 4.01
N TRP A 125 -1.81 -3.25 2.87
CA TRP A 125 -2.70 -2.85 1.79
C TRP A 125 -3.55 -4.01 1.30
N SER A 126 -2.99 -5.20 1.10
CA SER A 126 -3.75 -6.37 0.63
C SER A 126 -4.86 -6.82 1.58
N LEU A 127 -4.87 -6.34 2.83
CA LEU A 127 -5.93 -6.56 3.82
C LEU A 127 -6.83 -5.34 3.97
N THR A 128 -6.25 -4.14 4.01
CA THR A 128 -6.99 -2.91 4.32
C THR A 128 -7.72 -2.32 3.12
N THR A 129 -7.16 -2.41 1.91
CA THR A 129 -7.82 -1.88 0.70
C THR A 129 -9.07 -2.69 0.33
N PRO A 130 -9.13 -4.04 0.47
CA PRO A 130 -10.37 -4.78 0.30
C PRO A 130 -11.45 -4.42 1.32
N LEU A 131 -11.07 -4.19 2.58
CA LEU A 131 -12.01 -3.79 3.64
C LEU A 131 -12.57 -2.39 3.37
N LEU A 132 -11.73 -1.45 2.92
CA LEU A 132 -12.14 -0.11 2.53
C LEU A 132 -13.08 -0.14 1.32
N LEU A 133 -12.77 -0.97 0.32
CA LEU A 133 -13.65 -1.19 -0.82
C LEU A 133 -14.98 -1.80 -0.42
N LEU A 134 -14.98 -2.72 0.55
CA LEU A 134 -16.20 -3.29 1.09
C LEU A 134 -17.07 -2.20 1.74
N ASP A 135 -16.49 -1.30 2.55
CA ASP A 135 -17.20 -0.13 3.09
C ASP A 135 -17.83 0.72 1.97
N LEU A 136 -17.07 1.09 0.94
CA LEU A 136 -17.58 1.89 -0.18
C LEU A 136 -18.66 1.15 -0.99
N ALA A 137 -18.46 -0.14 -1.22
CA ALA A 137 -19.36 -0.96 -2.01
C ALA A 137 -20.71 -1.17 -1.30
N LEU A 138 -20.68 -1.42 0.01
CA LEU A 138 -21.88 -1.50 0.84
C LEU A 138 -22.61 -0.16 0.90
N LEU A 139 -21.85 0.94 1.03
CA LEU A 139 -22.41 2.30 1.03
C LEU A 139 -23.15 2.61 -0.28
N ALA A 140 -22.57 2.29 -1.44
CA ALA A 140 -23.24 2.46 -2.73
C ALA A 140 -24.35 1.42 -2.98
N GLY A 141 -24.32 0.27 -2.32
CA GLY A 141 -25.23 -0.84 -2.57
C GLY A 141 -24.88 -1.63 -3.83
N LEU A 142 -23.59 -1.89 -4.07
CA LEU A 142 -23.15 -2.74 -5.18
C LEU A 142 -23.66 -4.18 -4.99
N GLY A 143 -24.01 -4.84 -6.10
CA GLY A 143 -24.30 -6.27 -6.10
C GLY A 143 -23.05 -7.11 -5.80
N GLY A 144 -23.22 -8.25 -5.13
CA GLY A 144 -22.11 -9.07 -4.62
C GLY A 144 -21.08 -9.50 -5.67
N ALA A 145 -21.49 -9.73 -6.92
CA ALA A 145 -20.55 -10.02 -8.02
C ALA A 145 -19.60 -8.84 -8.31
N ASN A 146 -20.11 -7.61 -8.31
CA ASN A 146 -19.30 -6.40 -8.48
C ASN A 146 -18.37 -6.17 -7.29
N ILE A 147 -18.84 -6.46 -6.06
CA ILE A 147 -18.00 -6.42 -4.85
C ILE A 147 -16.85 -7.41 -4.98
N LEU A 148 -17.12 -8.65 -5.38
CA LEU A 148 -16.10 -9.67 -5.56
C LEU A 148 -15.07 -9.26 -6.61
N VAL A 149 -15.51 -8.74 -7.76
CA VAL A 149 -14.60 -8.24 -8.81
C VAL A 149 -13.74 -7.08 -8.29
N ALA A 150 -14.33 -6.14 -7.55
CA ALA A 150 -13.58 -5.01 -6.97
C ALA A 150 -12.50 -5.50 -5.99
N ILE A 151 -12.85 -6.40 -5.07
CA ILE A 151 -11.92 -6.96 -4.07
C ILE A 151 -10.81 -7.78 -4.74
N VAL A 152 -11.14 -8.65 -5.70
CA VAL A 152 -10.12 -9.47 -6.37
C VAL A 152 -9.19 -8.60 -7.21
N ALA A 153 -9.72 -7.62 -7.94
CA ALA A 153 -8.91 -6.68 -8.69
C ALA A 153 -7.98 -5.87 -7.76
N ASP A 154 -8.47 -5.46 -6.60
CA ASP A 154 -7.68 -4.75 -5.60
C ASP A 154 -6.54 -5.60 -5.02
N VAL A 155 -6.80 -6.85 -4.66
CA VAL A 155 -5.73 -7.77 -4.21
C VAL A 155 -4.71 -7.99 -5.31
N ILE A 156 -5.14 -8.18 -6.57
CA ILE A 156 -4.23 -8.29 -7.73
C ILE A 156 -3.38 -7.02 -7.86
N MET A 157 -3.99 -5.85 -7.73
CA MET A 157 -3.29 -4.55 -7.79
C MET A 157 -2.17 -4.49 -6.74
N ILE A 158 -2.45 -4.85 -5.48
CA ILE A 158 -1.43 -4.80 -4.42
C ILE A 158 -0.33 -5.84 -4.63
N LEU A 159 -0.68 -7.08 -4.95
CA LEU A 159 0.31 -8.15 -5.11
C LEU A 159 1.22 -7.92 -6.32
N THR A 160 0.66 -7.43 -7.44
CA THR A 160 1.47 -7.06 -8.61
C THR A 160 2.35 -5.84 -8.31
N GLY A 161 1.87 -4.86 -7.52
CA GLY A 161 2.71 -3.78 -7.00
C GLY A 161 3.87 -4.26 -6.13
N LEU A 162 3.64 -5.27 -5.27
CA LEU A 162 4.70 -5.91 -4.47
C LEU A 162 5.74 -6.57 -5.37
N PHE A 163 5.32 -7.33 -6.37
CA PHE A 163 6.24 -7.97 -7.33
C PHE A 163 7.01 -6.94 -8.17
N ALA A 164 6.40 -5.79 -8.46
CA ALA A 164 7.08 -4.69 -9.09
C ALA A 164 8.21 -4.14 -8.19
N ALA A 165 7.95 -3.95 -6.90
CA ALA A 165 8.93 -3.44 -5.92
C ALA A 165 10.16 -4.35 -5.77
N PHE A 166 9.97 -5.66 -5.98
CA PHE A 166 11.05 -6.66 -5.97
C PHE A 166 11.58 -7.05 -7.35
N GLY A 167 11.16 -6.37 -8.43
CA GLY A 167 11.59 -6.72 -9.79
C GLY A 167 13.11 -6.62 -9.98
N ASP A 168 13.72 -7.65 -10.56
CA ASP A 168 15.18 -7.75 -10.74
C ASP A 168 15.70 -6.98 -11.97
N ASN A 169 14.85 -6.77 -12.97
CA ASN A 169 15.15 -6.00 -14.18
C ASN A 169 13.99 -5.06 -14.53
N ASP A 170 14.29 -4.04 -15.35
CA ASP A 170 13.33 -2.99 -15.67
C ASP A 170 12.09 -3.50 -16.41
N GLY A 171 12.24 -4.48 -17.30
CA GLY A 171 11.11 -5.07 -18.02
C GLY A 171 10.12 -5.75 -17.08
N GLN A 172 10.62 -6.58 -16.17
CA GLN A 172 9.80 -7.26 -15.14
C GLN A 172 9.15 -6.23 -14.20
N LYS A 173 9.93 -5.27 -13.68
CA LYS A 173 9.47 -4.23 -12.77
C LYS A 173 8.32 -3.42 -13.36
N TRP A 174 8.52 -2.86 -14.55
CA TRP A 174 7.50 -2.03 -15.20
C TRP A 174 6.33 -2.84 -15.76
N GLY A 175 6.54 -4.11 -16.12
CA GLY A 175 5.47 -5.03 -16.48
C GLY A 175 4.52 -5.30 -15.30
N TRP A 176 5.06 -5.63 -14.12
CA TRP A 176 4.25 -5.80 -12.91
C TRP A 176 3.53 -4.51 -12.51
N TYR A 177 4.21 -3.36 -12.60
CA TYR A 177 3.59 -2.07 -12.36
C TYR A 177 2.43 -1.78 -13.33
N ALA A 178 2.58 -2.12 -14.61
CA ALA A 178 1.50 -1.96 -15.59
C ALA A 178 0.29 -2.85 -15.25
N PHE A 179 0.51 -4.09 -14.82
CA PHE A 179 -0.59 -4.96 -14.35
C PHE A 179 -1.29 -4.39 -13.11
N ALA A 180 -0.53 -3.81 -12.17
CA ALA A 180 -1.11 -3.12 -11.01
C ALA A 180 -2.00 -1.95 -11.44
N CYS A 181 -1.54 -1.12 -12.37
CA CYS A 181 -2.32 -0.01 -12.92
C CYS A 181 -3.59 -0.48 -13.65
N ILE A 182 -3.54 -1.57 -14.43
CA ILE A 182 -4.71 -2.14 -15.09
C ILE A 182 -5.73 -2.64 -14.05
N ALA A 183 -5.25 -3.36 -13.02
CA ALA A 183 -6.11 -3.83 -11.94
C ALA A 183 -6.75 -2.66 -11.17
N TYR A 184 -6.00 -1.57 -10.95
CA TYR A 184 -6.55 -0.34 -10.39
C TYR A 184 -7.67 0.27 -11.25
N LEU A 185 -7.53 0.27 -12.59
CA LEU A 185 -8.61 0.75 -13.48
C LEU A 185 -9.88 -0.10 -13.37
N VAL A 186 -9.76 -1.40 -13.05
CA VAL A 186 -10.93 -2.24 -12.74
C VAL A 186 -11.61 -1.79 -11.44
N VAL A 187 -10.85 -1.47 -10.40
CA VAL A 187 -11.39 -0.90 -9.15
C VAL A 187 -12.09 0.43 -9.41
N VAL A 188 -11.46 1.32 -10.18
CA VAL A 188 -12.04 2.60 -10.61
C VAL A 188 -13.35 2.36 -11.36
N TYR A 189 -13.39 1.38 -12.27
CA TYR A 189 -14.60 1.04 -13.01
C TYR A 189 -15.74 0.60 -12.06
N GLN A 190 -15.44 -0.27 -11.10
CA GLN A 190 -16.42 -0.74 -10.14
C GLN A 190 -16.99 0.38 -9.26
N LEU A 191 -16.17 1.31 -8.77
CA LEU A 191 -16.66 2.40 -7.93
C LEU A 191 -17.28 3.54 -8.73
N ALA A 192 -16.59 4.02 -9.76
CA ALA A 192 -16.98 5.21 -10.50
C ALA A 192 -18.15 4.96 -11.47
N PHE A 193 -18.32 3.75 -11.99
CA PHE A 193 -19.44 3.44 -12.88
C PHE A 193 -20.50 2.61 -12.15
N ASN A 194 -20.16 1.39 -11.73
CA ASN A 194 -21.15 0.50 -11.10
C ASN A 194 -21.64 1.05 -9.75
N GLY A 195 -20.74 1.60 -8.95
CA GLY A 195 -21.09 2.21 -7.67
C GLY A 195 -21.89 3.48 -7.80
N ARG A 196 -21.56 4.36 -8.74
CA ARG A 196 -22.38 5.55 -9.00
C ARG A 196 -23.77 5.20 -9.53
N ALA A 197 -23.88 4.17 -10.37
CA ALA A 197 -25.16 3.67 -10.86
C ALA A 197 -26.00 3.08 -9.73
N ALA A 198 -25.40 2.25 -8.86
CA ALA A 198 -26.08 1.69 -7.69
C ALA A 198 -26.55 2.78 -6.71
N ALA A 199 -25.67 3.75 -6.40
CA ALA A 199 -25.98 4.86 -5.52
C ALA A 199 -27.04 5.83 -6.11
N ALA A 200 -27.28 5.82 -7.43
CA ALA A 200 -28.27 6.69 -8.07
C ALA A 200 -29.71 6.37 -7.65
N GLY A 201 -29.98 5.13 -7.23
CA GLY A 201 -31.28 4.72 -6.69
C GLY A 201 -31.48 5.02 -5.20
N LYS A 202 -30.47 5.58 -4.51
CA LYS A 202 -30.54 5.98 -3.09
C LYS A 202 -31.01 7.42 -2.92
N ASP A 203 -31.29 7.82 -1.67
CA ASP A 203 -31.65 9.19 -1.36
C ASP A 203 -30.53 10.18 -1.72
N GLY A 204 -30.89 11.44 -1.94
CA GLY A 204 -29.97 12.47 -2.42
C GLY A 204 -28.75 12.67 -1.52
N LYS A 205 -28.89 12.50 -0.19
CA LYS A 205 -27.80 12.67 0.79
C LYS A 205 -26.81 11.50 0.66
N THR A 206 -27.30 10.26 0.63
CA THR A 206 -26.45 9.07 0.44
C THR A 206 -25.74 9.08 -0.91
N LYS A 207 -26.43 9.45 -1.99
CA LYS A 207 -25.84 9.57 -3.34
C LYS A 207 -24.70 10.59 -3.36
N ALA A 208 -24.94 11.78 -2.81
CA ALA A 208 -23.92 12.84 -2.75
C ALA A 208 -22.73 12.42 -1.89
N PHE A 209 -23.00 11.80 -0.74
CA PHE A 209 -21.96 11.32 0.15
C PHE A 209 -21.09 10.24 -0.49
N PHE A 210 -21.69 9.22 -1.11
CA PHE A 210 -20.95 8.20 -1.86
C PHE A 210 -20.06 8.83 -2.93
N GLY A 211 -20.61 9.75 -3.73
CA GLY A 211 -19.84 10.45 -4.76
C GLY A 211 -18.62 11.20 -4.20
N ALA A 212 -18.77 11.87 -3.06
CA ALA A 212 -17.70 12.60 -2.40
C ALA A 212 -16.63 11.66 -1.83
N ILE A 213 -17.03 10.66 -1.05
CA ILE A 213 -16.09 9.78 -0.36
C ILE A 213 -15.39 8.81 -1.34
N ALA A 214 -16.09 8.26 -2.33
CA ALA A 214 -15.47 7.44 -3.36
C ALA A 214 -14.55 8.27 -4.27
N GLY A 215 -14.94 9.49 -4.61
CA GLY A 215 -14.09 10.42 -5.36
C GLY A 215 -12.80 10.77 -4.61
N PHE A 216 -12.91 11.07 -3.31
CA PHE A 216 -11.76 11.26 -2.43
C PHE A 216 -10.83 10.04 -2.43
N THR A 217 -11.38 8.83 -2.23
CA THR A 217 -10.59 7.60 -2.22
C THR A 217 -9.86 7.38 -3.54
N LEU A 218 -10.55 7.47 -4.69
CA LEU A 218 -9.93 7.24 -6.00
C LEU A 218 -8.87 8.30 -6.33
N LEU A 219 -9.10 9.57 -6.01
CA LEU A 219 -8.08 10.60 -6.20
C LEU A 219 -6.84 10.32 -5.35
N LEU A 220 -7.04 9.98 -4.07
CA LEU A 220 -5.95 9.66 -3.16
C LEU A 220 -5.19 8.40 -3.60
N TRP A 221 -5.91 7.35 -4.01
CA TRP A 221 -5.34 6.08 -4.48
C TRP A 221 -4.52 6.23 -5.75
N THR A 222 -4.84 7.21 -6.60
CA THR A 222 -4.04 7.54 -7.79
C THR A 222 -2.66 8.10 -7.43
N ILE A 223 -2.50 8.69 -6.24
CA ILE A 223 -1.21 9.24 -5.79
C ILE A 223 -0.23 8.11 -5.40
N TYR A 224 -0.72 6.97 -4.90
CA TYR A 224 0.12 5.83 -4.51
C TYR A 224 1.00 5.28 -5.65
N PRO A 225 0.47 4.94 -6.85
CA PRO A 225 1.29 4.48 -7.96
C PRO A 225 2.20 5.59 -8.50
N ILE A 226 1.81 6.87 -8.40
CA ILE A 226 2.69 7.99 -8.77
C ILE A 226 3.92 8.03 -7.86
N ILE A 227 3.74 7.94 -6.53
CA ILE A 227 4.85 7.84 -5.58
C ILE A 227 5.69 6.62 -5.90
N TRP A 228 5.05 5.47 -6.15
CA TRP A 228 5.76 4.23 -6.48
C TRP A 228 6.66 4.41 -7.72
N GLY A 229 6.11 5.01 -8.78
CA GLY A 229 6.84 5.26 -10.02
C GLY A 229 8.04 6.19 -9.83
N VAL A 230 7.96 7.17 -8.93
CA VAL A 230 9.05 8.11 -8.63
C VAL A 230 10.07 7.52 -7.64
N ALA A 231 9.60 6.78 -6.62
CA ALA A 231 10.42 6.24 -5.55
C ALA A 231 11.03 4.87 -5.89
N ASP A 232 10.22 3.82 -6.02
CA ASP A 232 10.71 2.46 -6.28
C ASP A 232 11.04 2.22 -7.76
N GLY A 233 10.21 2.77 -8.64
CA GLY A 233 10.33 2.67 -10.09
C GLY A 233 11.60 3.36 -10.59
N ALA A 234 11.60 4.69 -10.50
CA ALA A 234 12.66 5.56 -11.01
C ALA A 234 13.80 5.81 -10.02
N ARG A 235 13.67 5.45 -8.74
CA ARG A 235 14.71 5.61 -7.69
C ARG A 235 15.20 7.05 -7.52
N VAL A 236 14.31 8.02 -7.75
CA VAL A 236 14.62 9.45 -7.62
C VAL A 236 14.42 9.93 -6.18
N ALA A 237 13.44 9.38 -5.46
CA ALA A 237 13.16 9.77 -4.08
C ALA A 237 14.00 8.98 -3.06
N SER A 238 14.38 9.62 -1.95
CA SER A 238 14.99 8.93 -0.81
C SER A 238 13.99 7.99 -0.14
N VAL A 239 14.50 7.01 0.62
CA VAL A 239 13.65 6.09 1.40
C VAL A 239 12.81 6.86 2.43
N ASP A 240 13.37 7.90 3.05
CA ASP A 240 12.62 8.77 3.97
C ASP A 240 11.46 9.50 3.29
N ALA A 241 11.69 10.06 2.09
CA ALA A 241 10.64 10.76 1.35
C ALA A 241 9.50 9.82 0.96
N GLU A 242 9.82 8.59 0.56
CA GLU A 242 8.85 7.54 0.27
C GLU A 242 8.03 7.16 1.51
N ILE A 243 8.69 6.93 2.65
CA ILE A 243 8.02 6.63 3.93
C ILE A 243 7.06 7.74 4.31
N ILE A 244 7.50 9.01 4.25
CA ILE A 244 6.68 10.17 4.60
C ILE A 244 5.48 10.30 3.66
N ALA A 245 5.69 10.14 2.35
CA ALA A 245 4.63 10.28 1.37
C ALA A 245 3.53 9.23 1.59
N TYR A 246 3.89 7.96 1.74
CA TYR A 246 2.90 6.92 2.03
C TYR A 246 2.29 7.04 3.43
N ALA A 247 3.04 7.49 4.43
CA ALA A 247 2.52 7.77 5.76
C ALA A 247 1.38 8.80 5.74
N VAL A 248 1.57 9.90 5.01
CA VAL A 248 0.53 10.93 4.84
C VAL A 248 -0.68 10.36 4.13
N LEU A 249 -0.48 9.63 3.03
CA LEU A 249 -1.59 9.02 2.30
C LEU A 249 -2.36 8.01 3.16
N ASP A 250 -1.67 7.17 3.95
CA ASP A 250 -2.32 6.18 4.80
C ASP A 250 -3.13 6.83 5.93
N VAL A 251 -2.65 7.91 6.52
CA VAL A 251 -3.44 8.68 7.51
C VAL A 251 -4.70 9.28 6.88
N LEU A 252 -4.61 9.76 5.63
CA LEU A 252 -5.78 10.26 4.91
C LEU A 252 -6.74 9.13 4.51
N ALA A 253 -6.22 8.00 4.04
CA ALA A 253 -6.98 6.89 3.49
C ALA A 253 -7.63 6.00 4.56
N LYS A 254 -7.08 5.98 5.78
CA LYS A 254 -7.51 5.06 6.84
C LYS A 254 -8.25 5.79 7.97
N PRO A 255 -7.61 6.51 8.90
CA PRO A 255 -8.33 7.16 9.98
C PRO A 255 -9.19 8.34 9.53
N VAL A 256 -8.70 9.24 8.65
CA VAL A 256 -9.52 10.38 8.18
C VAL A 256 -10.73 9.90 7.39
N PHE A 257 -10.52 8.98 6.44
CA PHE A 257 -11.61 8.28 5.75
C PHE A 257 -12.58 7.63 6.74
N GLY A 258 -12.08 6.87 7.72
CA GLY A 258 -12.89 6.14 8.68
C GLY A 258 -13.77 7.06 9.55
N PHE A 259 -13.19 8.13 10.10
CA PHE A 259 -13.97 9.11 10.85
C PHE A 259 -15.03 9.78 9.97
N TRP A 260 -14.68 10.17 8.75
CA TRP A 260 -15.63 10.79 7.83
C TRP A 260 -16.77 9.83 7.44
N LEU A 261 -16.45 8.56 7.18
CA LEU A 261 -17.39 7.50 6.89
C LEU A 261 -18.39 7.33 8.04
N LEU A 262 -17.89 7.05 9.24
CA LEU A 262 -18.74 6.71 10.39
C LEU A 262 -19.61 7.89 10.83
N PHE A 263 -19.04 9.10 10.96
CA PHE A 263 -19.84 10.27 11.37
C PHE A 263 -20.94 10.60 10.37
N THR A 264 -20.66 10.48 9.07
CA THR A 264 -21.67 10.79 8.06
C THR A 264 -22.71 9.68 7.97
N HIS A 265 -22.28 8.42 7.96
CA HIS A 265 -23.18 7.27 7.93
C HIS A 265 -24.14 7.24 9.12
N ASP A 266 -23.64 7.47 10.34
CA ASP A 266 -24.48 7.47 11.54
C ASP A 266 -25.51 8.61 11.52
N SER A 267 -25.16 9.76 10.91
CA SER A 267 -26.10 10.85 10.68
C SER A 267 -27.17 10.57 9.61
N MET A 268 -27.04 9.48 8.85
CA MET A 268 -27.92 9.08 7.75
C MET A 268 -28.68 7.77 8.03
N ALA A 269 -28.24 6.97 9.00
CA ALA A 269 -28.74 5.63 9.30
C ALA A 269 -30.20 5.57 9.79
N SER A 270 -30.93 6.69 9.83
CA SER A 270 -32.39 6.73 9.98
C SER A 270 -33.15 6.42 8.69
N THR A 271 -32.47 6.39 7.54
CA THR A 271 -33.11 6.40 6.21
C THR A 271 -32.62 5.29 5.27
N SER A 272 -31.63 4.47 5.66
CA SER A 272 -31.02 3.46 4.78
C SER A 272 -31.66 2.06 4.92
N PRO A 273 -31.96 1.36 3.80
CA PRO A 273 -32.41 -0.03 3.83
C PRO A 273 -31.34 -0.98 4.41
N SER A 274 -31.77 -1.96 5.19
CA SER A 274 -30.90 -2.87 5.92
C SER A 274 -30.17 -3.87 5.00
N VAL A 275 -28.85 -3.70 4.83
CA VAL A 275 -27.92 -4.80 4.47
C VAL A 275 -27.70 -5.74 5.68
N GLU A 276 -28.30 -5.38 6.80
CA GLU A 276 -28.02 -5.80 8.17
C GLU A 276 -28.54 -7.20 8.50
N GLY A 277 -29.53 -7.73 7.77
CA GLY A 277 -30.12 -9.05 8.05
C GLY A 277 -29.10 -10.18 8.03
N PHE A 278 -28.36 -10.33 6.93
CA PHE A 278 -27.33 -11.36 6.81
C PHE A 278 -26.16 -11.15 7.78
N TRP A 279 -25.66 -9.93 7.92
CA TRP A 279 -24.47 -9.65 8.73
C TRP A 279 -24.74 -9.65 10.24
N ALA A 280 -25.97 -9.35 10.68
CA ALA A 280 -26.35 -9.38 12.08
C ALA A 280 -26.93 -10.75 12.51
N HIS A 281 -27.60 -11.47 11.61
CA HIS A 281 -28.37 -12.67 11.96
C HIS A 281 -27.97 -13.94 11.18
N GLY A 282 -27.05 -13.85 10.21
CA GLY A 282 -26.59 -14.98 9.42
C GLY A 282 -27.63 -15.51 8.42
N PHE A 283 -27.29 -16.60 7.72
CA PHE A 283 -28.27 -17.34 6.91
C PHE A 283 -29.26 -18.05 7.83
N GLY A 284 -30.55 -17.76 7.69
CA GLY A 284 -31.62 -18.47 8.42
C GLY A 284 -32.05 -17.84 9.76
N GLY A 285 -31.63 -16.61 10.08
CA GLY A 285 -32.21 -15.87 11.18
C GLY A 285 -33.71 -15.62 10.96
N GLU A 286 -34.52 -15.76 12.02
CA GLU A 286 -35.99 -15.76 12.07
C GLU A 286 -36.73 -14.57 11.39
N GLY A 287 -36.02 -13.60 10.82
CA GLY A 287 -36.60 -12.42 10.16
C GLY A 287 -36.78 -12.51 8.63
N GLN A 288 -36.34 -13.59 7.96
CA GLN A 288 -36.51 -13.76 6.52
C GLN A 288 -37.27 -15.05 6.19
N GLY A 289 -38.60 -14.96 6.09
CA GLY A 289 -39.34 -15.85 5.19
C GLY A 289 -40.00 -17.10 5.80
N ALA A 290 -40.68 -16.99 6.93
CA ALA A 290 -41.91 -17.78 7.10
C ALA A 290 -43.02 -17.14 6.25
N ILE A 291 -42.94 -17.30 4.93
CA ILE A 291 -44.15 -17.20 4.10
C ILE A 291 -45.01 -18.36 4.55
N ARG A 292 -45.98 -18.09 5.41
CA ARG A 292 -47.13 -18.99 5.58
C ARG A 292 -47.87 -18.96 4.26
N VAL A 293 -47.50 -19.87 3.37
CA VAL A 293 -48.44 -20.36 2.38
C VAL A 293 -49.52 -21.04 3.22
N GLY A 294 -50.64 -20.34 3.42
CA GLY A 294 -51.82 -20.96 4.01
C GLY A 294 -52.16 -22.18 3.17
N GLU A 295 -52.15 -23.33 3.82
CA GLU A 295 -52.95 -24.48 3.40
C GLU A 295 -54.43 -24.08 3.56
N ASP A 296 -55.22 -24.51 2.57
CA ASP A 296 -56.68 -24.43 2.38
C ASP A 296 -57.30 -23.14 1.81
#